data_AF-A0A6I4MDH5-F1
#
_entry.id   AF-A0A6I4MDH5-F1
#
_cell.length_a   1.000
_cell.length_b   1.000
_cell.length_c   1.000
_cell.angle_alpha   90.00
_cell.angle_beta   90.00
_cell.angle_gamma   90.00
#
_symmetry.space_group_name_H-M   'P 1'
#
loop_
_entity.id
_entity.type
_entity.pdbx_description
1 polymer ?
#
loop_
_entity_poly.entity_id
_entity_poly.type
_entity_poly.pdbx_seq_one_letter_code
_entity_poly.pdbx_strand_id
1 'polypeptide(L)' 'MTPEARTDATEASHMDRVDVNPGVDRATEPDEEQVLRGLYGEPDADGAFRGEGSG' A
#
# COMPACT_ATOMS: atom_id res chain seq x y z
N MET A 1 33.18 19.77 8.76
CA MET A 1 32.03 19.16 8.05
C MET A 1 31.71 17.86 8.76
N THR A 2 30.55 17.76 9.40
CA THR A 2 30.10 16.57 10.13
C THR A 2 29.65 15.49 9.14
N PRO A 3 29.73 14.20 9.50
CA PRO A 3 29.27 13.12 8.64
C PRO A 3 27.79 13.27 8.25
N GLU A 4 26.96 13.81 9.16
CA GLU A 4 25.53 14.05 8.98
C GLU A 4 25.22 15.07 7.86
N ALA A 5 26.04 16.12 7.74
CA ALA A 5 25.92 17.10 6.65
C ALA A 5 26.36 16.54 5.28
N ARG A 6 27.06 15.40 5.26
CA ARG A 6 27.52 14.73 4.04
C ARG A 6 26.46 13.74 3.53
N THR A 7 25.71 13.12 4.43
CA THR A 7 24.55 12.27 4.12
C THR A 7 23.38 13.08 3.56
N ASP A 8 23.07 14.24 4.14
CA ASP A 8 21.95 15.10 3.70
C ASP A 8 22.09 15.56 2.24
N ALA A 9 23.27 16.02 1.84
CA ALA A 9 23.55 16.41 0.45
C ALA A 9 23.51 15.23 -0.53
N THR A 10 23.85 14.02 -0.07
CA THR A 10 23.82 12.81 -0.89
C THR A 10 22.38 12.33 -1.07
N GLU A 11 21.57 12.34 -0.01
CA GLU A 11 20.14 12.02 -0.06
C GLU A 11 19.37 13.03 -0.93
N ALA A 12 19.66 14.33 -0.79
CA ALA A 12 19.07 15.38 -1.62
C ALA A 12 19.36 15.19 -3.13
N SER A 13 20.54 14.67 -3.48
CA SER A 13 20.93 14.37 -4.86
C SER A 13 20.24 13.13 -5.47
N HIS A 14 19.44 12.42 -4.67
CA HIS A 14 18.63 11.28 -5.11
C HIS A 14 17.13 11.59 -5.10
N MET A 15 16.71 12.75 -4.61
CA MET A 15 15.30 13.16 -4.57
C MET A 15 14.72 13.45 -5.97
N ASP A 16 15.56 13.59 -6.98
CA ASP A 16 15.21 13.67 -8.40
C ASP A 16 14.97 12.28 -9.04
N ARG A 17 15.37 11.20 -8.35
CA ARG A 17 15.05 9.82 -8.71
C ARG A 17 13.65 9.47 -8.24
N VAL A 18 12.67 10.23 -8.72
CA VAL A 18 11.27 9.85 -8.65
C VAL A 18 11.08 8.63 -9.54
N ASP A 19 10.31 7.65 -9.06
CA ASP A 19 10.06 6.41 -9.79
C ASP A 19 9.56 6.73 -11.20
N VAL A 20 10.33 6.32 -12.21
CA VAL A 20 10.13 6.73 -13.61
C VAL A 20 8.97 5.99 -14.28
N ASN A 21 8.43 4.97 -13.61
CA ASN A 21 7.32 4.20 -14.13
C ASN A 21 6.00 4.80 -13.62
N PRO A 22 5.27 5.59 -14.43
CA PRO A 22 4.02 6.23 -14.02
C PRO A 22 2.88 5.24 -13.73
N GLY A 23 3.11 3.95 -13.93
CA GLY A 23 2.20 2.87 -13.59
C GLY A 23 2.42 2.25 -12.21
N VAL A 24 3.49 2.59 -11.47
CA VAL A 24 3.75 2.01 -10.13
C VAL A 24 2.74 2.51 -9.09
N ASP A 25 2.24 3.73 -9.27
CA ASP A 25 1.22 4.32 -8.39
C ASP A 25 -0.20 3.86 -8.75
N ARG A 26 -0.37 3.15 -9.88
CA ARG A 26 -1.66 2.58 -10.23
C ARG A 26 -1.88 1.32 -9.41
N ALA A 27 -2.98 1.29 -8.68
CA ALA A 27 -3.46 0.06 -8.06
C ALA A 27 -3.56 -1.03 -9.14
N THR A 28 -2.65 -2.00 -9.09
CA THR A 28 -2.68 -3.18 -9.97
C THR A 28 -3.57 -4.29 -9.41
N GLU A 29 -3.90 -4.19 -8.13
CA GLU A 29 -4.69 -5.16 -7.39
C GLU A 29 -6.09 -4.60 -7.09
N PRO A 30 -7.11 -5.47 -7.06
CA PRO A 30 -8.43 -5.09 -6.60
C PRO A 30 -8.38 -4.59 -5.15
N ASP A 31 -9.29 -3.67 -4.85
CA ASP A 31 -9.44 -3.14 -3.49
C ASP A 31 -9.67 -4.28 -2.48
N GLU A 32 -9.10 -4.11 -1.28
CA GLU A 32 -9.19 -5.11 -0.21
C GLU A 32 -10.64 -5.47 0.10
N GLU A 33 -11.58 -4.52 0.08
CA GLU A 33 -13.00 -4.79 0.30
C GLU A 33 -13.58 -5.69 -0.78
N GLN A 34 -13.21 -5.48 -2.04
CA GLN A 34 -13.66 -6.31 -3.16
C GLN A 34 -13.11 -7.73 -3.05
N VAL A 35 -11.85 -7.87 -2.64
CA VAL A 35 -11.23 -9.19 -2.37
C VAL A 35 -11.95 -9.89 -1.23
N LEU A 36 -12.17 -9.20 -0.11
CA LEU A 36 -12.80 -9.76 1.08
C LEU A 36 -14.25 -10.17 0.80
N ARG A 37 -15.03 -9.37 0.06
CA ARG A 37 -16.39 -9.73 -0.36
C ARG A 37 -16.42 -10.95 -1.28
N GLY A 38 -15.47 -11.06 -2.20
CA GLY A 38 -15.35 -12.23 -3.08
C GLY A 38 -15.01 -13.51 -2.34
N LEU A 39 -14.19 -13.42 -1.28
CA LEU A 39 -13.74 -14.58 -0.50
C LEU A 39 -14.71 -15.01 0.60
N TYR A 40 -15.33 -14.05 1.29
CA TYR A 40 -16.08 -14.28 2.52
C TYR A 40 -17.56 -13.88 2.44
N GLY A 41 -18.00 -13.23 1.36
CA GLY A 41 -19.35 -12.68 1.23
C GLY A 41 -19.48 -11.30 1.86
N GLU A 42 -20.71 -10.90 2.17
CA GLU A 42 -20.96 -9.60 2.81
C GLU A 42 -20.40 -9.57 4.25
N PRO A 43 -19.90 -8.41 4.71
CA PRO A 43 -19.46 -8.28 6.09
C PRO A 43 -20.64 -8.34 7.07
N ASP A 44 -20.36 -8.77 8.30
CA ASP A 44 -21.32 -8.76 9.40
C ASP A 44 -21.71 -7.32 9.80
N ALA A 45 -22.68 -7.16 10.72
CA ALA A 45 -23.14 -5.86 11.19
C ALA A 45 -22.05 -4.99 11.84
N ASP A 46 -20.97 -5.62 12.35
CA ASP A 46 -19.77 -4.99 12.87
C ASP A 46 -18.70 -4.68 11.80
N GLY A 47 -18.96 -5.01 10.53
CA GLY A 47 -18.05 -4.79 9.40
C GLY A 47 -17.00 -5.89 9.22
N ALA A 48 -17.08 -6.97 9.99
CA ALA A 48 -16.13 -8.08 9.93
C ALA A 48 -16.49 -9.08 8.82
N PHE A 49 -15.50 -9.52 8.05
CA PHE A 49 -15.66 -10.61 7.09
C PHE A 49 -15.36 -11.95 7.76
N ARG A 50 -16.38 -12.77 7.99
CA ARG A 50 -16.25 -14.11 8.57
C ARG A 50 -16.84 -15.09 7.57
N GLY A 51 -16.00 -15.93 6.97
CA GLY A 51 -16.44 -16.87 5.94
C GLY A 51 -17.63 -17.72 6.37
N GLU A 52 -18.44 -18.12 5.37
CA GLU A 52 -19.64 -18.94 5.54
C GLU A 52 -19.28 -20.20 6.36
N GLY A 53 -19.72 -20.25 7.62
CA GLY A 53 -19.35 -21.31 8.57
C GLY A 53 -19.02 -20.85 10.00
N SER A 54 -19.00 -19.54 10.27
CA SER A 54 -18.86 -18.99 11.64
C SER A 54 -20.23 -18.80 12.30
N GLY A 55 -21.02 -19.87 12.45
CA GLY A 55 -22.35 -19.84 13.07
C GLY A 55 -22.80 -21.20 13.57
#